data_AF-A0A6A3ASJ8-F1
#
_entry.id   AF-A0A6A3ASJ8-F1
#
_cell.length_a   1.000
_cell.length_b   1.000
_cell.length_c   1.000
_cell.angle_alpha   90.00
_cell.angle_beta   90.00
_cell.angle_gamma   90.00
#
_symmetry.space_group_name_H-M   'P 1'
#
loop_
_entity.id
_entity.type
_entity.pdbx_description
1 polymer ?
#
loop_
_entity_poly.entity_id
_entity_poly.type
_entity_poly.pdbx_seq_one_letter_code
_entity_poly.pdbx_strand_id
1 'polypeptide(L)' 'MDEKLLDNIIRRLLGTKNGRTTKQVQLTEAEIKQLCVASKECFLSQPNLVELEAPIKICDNNYC' A
#
# COMPACT_ATOMS: atom_id res chain seq x y z
N MET A 1 3.96 -12.93 -1.61
CA MET A 1 4.84 -12.14 -0.72
C MET A 1 4.70 -12.69 0.69
N ASP A 2 5.77 -12.69 1.49
CA ASP A 2 5.70 -13.15 2.88
C ASP A 2 4.86 -12.18 3.74
N GLU A 3 3.94 -12.72 4.53
CA GLU A 3 3.00 -11.93 5.34
C GLU A 3 3.71 -11.11 6.42
N LYS A 4 4.73 -11.69 7.09
CA LYS A 4 5.48 -10.99 8.15
C LYS A 4 6.29 -9.83 7.59
N LEU A 5 6.85 -10.01 6.40
CA LEU A 5 7.55 -8.94 5.68
C LEU A 5 6.59 -7.80 5.31
N LEU A 6 5.41 -8.11 4.75
CA LEU A 6 4.40 -7.12 4.40
C LEU A 6 3.95 -6.32 5.63
N ASP A 7 3.65 -7.01 6.72
CA ASP A 7 3.33 -6.42 8.01
C ASP A 7 4.41 -5.47 8.53
N ASN A 8 5.68 -5.87 8.41
CA ASN A 8 6.80 -5.05 8.83
C ASN A 8 6.89 -3.75 8.00
N ILE A 9 6.71 -3.84 6.69
CA ILE A 9 6.69 -2.68 5.78
C ILE A 9 5.54 -1.74 6.14
N ILE A 10 4.33 -2.25 6.37
CA ILE A 10 3.17 -1.45 6.76
C ILE A 10 3.44 -0.70 8.07
N ARG A 11 3.97 -1.39 9.09
CA ARG A 11 4.32 -0.77 10.38
C ARG A 11 5.34 0.37 10.22
N ARG A 12 6.36 0.18 9.37
CA ARG A 12 7.39 1.18 9.10
C ARG A 12 6.83 2.40 8.36
N LEU A 13 5.91 2.19 7.41
CA LEU A 13 5.23 3.26 6.68
C LEU A 13 4.27 4.06 7.56
N LEU A 14 3.54 3.40 8.47
CA LEU A 14 2.62 4.07 9.39
C LEU A 14 3.32 4.82 10.52
N GLY A 15 4.52 4.38 10.92
CA GLY A 15 5.31 4.99 12.00
C GLY A 15 5.73 6.44 11.75
N THR A 16 5.59 6.96 10.53
CA THR A 16 5.94 8.35 10.18
C THR A 16 4.79 9.34 10.39
N LYS A 17 3.56 8.87 10.62
CA LYS A 17 2.36 9.73 10.81
C LYS A 17 2.40 10.62 12.06
N ASN A 18 3.24 10.32 13.04
CA ASN A 18 3.22 10.99 14.35
C ASN A 18 4.21 12.18 14.47
N GLY A 19 4.89 12.56 13.39
CA GLY A 19 5.89 13.64 13.38
C GLY A 19 5.42 14.88 12.61
N ARG A 20 5.75 16.07 13.13
CA ARG A 20 5.57 17.38 12.45
C ARG A 20 6.38 17.51 11.15
N THR A 21 7.21 16.51 10.83
CA THR A 21 8.08 16.41 9.66
C THR A 21 7.90 15.04 8.99
N THR A 22 7.71 15.03 7.67
CA THR A 22 7.66 13.80 6.87
C THR A 22 9.03 13.11 6.92
N LYS A 23 9.14 12.04 7.70
CA LYS A 23 10.36 11.23 7.76
C LYS A 23 10.37 10.23 6.59
N GLN A 24 11.45 10.20 5.83
CA GLN A 24 11.62 9.22 4.76
C GLN A 24 11.76 7.81 5.35
N VAL A 25 10.94 6.86 4.88
CA VAL A 25 11.05 5.45 5.23
C VAL A 25 12.01 4.78 4.26
N GLN A 26 13.04 4.13 4.79
CA GLN A 26 14.05 3.47 3.96
C GLN A 26 13.60 2.06 3.54
N LEU A 27 12.92 1.92 2.42
CA LEU A 27 12.66 0.58 1.85
C LEU A 27 13.80 0.18 0.91
N THR A 28 14.18 -1.08 0.93
CA THR A 28 15.14 -1.65 -0.02
C THR A 28 14.49 -1.80 -1.40
N GLU A 29 15.30 -1.77 -2.46
CA GLU A 29 14.80 -1.99 -3.82
C GLU A 29 14.08 -3.34 -3.96
N ALA A 30 14.57 -4.38 -3.28
CA ALA A 30 13.95 -5.70 -3.28
C ALA A 30 12.55 -5.68 -2.65
N GLU A 31 12.38 -5.02 -1.51
CA GLU A 31 11.06 -4.85 -0.86
C GLU A 31 10.09 -4.10 -1.78
N ILE A 32 10.54 -3.03 -2.43
CA ILE A 32 9.72 -2.24 -3.37
C ILE A 32 9.29 -3.09 -4.57
N LYS A 33 10.22 -3.83 -5.18
CA LYS A 33 9.92 -4.72 -6.31
C LYS A 33 8.92 -5.80 -5.93
N GLN A 34 9.07 -6.40 -4.75
CA GLN A 34 8.13 -7.43 -4.27
C GLN A 34 6.72 -6.87 -4.08
N LEU A 35 6.57 -5.66 -3.53
CA LEU A 35 5.28 -4.98 -3.44
C LEU A 35 4.68 -4.77 -4.83
N CYS A 36 5.46 -4.27 -5.80
CA CYS A 36 4.96 -4.05 -7.16
C CYS A 36 4.51 -5.34 -7.84
N VAL A 37 5.28 -6.42 -7.72
CA VAL A 37 4.95 -7.72 -8.32
C VAL A 37 3.68 -8.29 -7.67
N ALA A 38 3.61 -8.31 -6.34
CA ALA A 38 2.44 -8.82 -5.63
C ALA A 38 1.17 -7.99 -5.93
N SER A 39 1.27 -6.66 -5.92
CA SER A 39 0.15 -5.78 -6.27
C SER A 39 -0.30 -5.97 -7.72
N LYS A 40 0.64 -6.16 -8.66
CA LYS A 40 0.32 -6.44 -10.06
C LYS A 40 -0.48 -7.73 -10.21
N GLU A 41 -0.11 -8.78 -9.50
CA GLU A 41 -0.87 -10.05 -9.50
C GLU A 41 -2.29 -9.84 -8.95
N CYS A 42 -2.44 -9.07 -7.86
CA CYS A 42 -3.75 -8.71 -7.31
C CYS A 42 -4.62 -7.90 -8.29
N PHE A 43 -4.03 -6.93 -9.00
CA PHE A 43 -4.79 -6.15 -9.99
C PHE A 43 -5.17 -6.97 -11.22
N LEU A 44 -4.32 -7.90 -11.64
CA LEU A 44 -4.60 -8.78 -12.79
C LEU A 44 -5.64 -9.87 -12.46
N SER A 45 -5.79 -10.25 -11.18
CA SER A 45 -6.84 -11.18 -10.77
C SER A 45 -8.22 -10.53 -10.62
N GLN A 46 -8.26 -9.19 -10.53
CA GLN A 46 -9.48 -8.41 -10.48
C GLN A 46 -9.91 -7.96 -11.89
N PRO A 47 -11.22 -7.80 -12.14
CA PRO A 47 -11.70 -7.22 -13.40
C PRO A 47 -11.32 -5.73 -13.50
N ASN A 48 -11.09 -5.26 -14.73
CA ASN A 48 -10.83 -3.84 -15.00
C ASN A 48 -12.00 -2.92 -14.56
N LEU A 49 -13.22 -3.44 -14.60
CA LEU A 49 -14.40 -2.79 -14.03
C LEU A 49 -14.71 -3.46 -12.69
N VAL A 50 -14.37 -2.76 -11.61
CA VAL A 50 -14.57 -3.28 -10.25
C VAL A 50 -16.00 -3.01 -9.80
N GLU A 51 -16.70 -4.06 -9.38
CA GLU A 51 -17.99 -3.97 -8.71
C GLU A 51 -17.76 -3.84 -7.20
N LEU A 52 -18.22 -2.73 -6.61
CA LEU A 52 -18.03 -2.42 -5.20
C LEU A 52 -19.37 -2.28 -4.49
N GLU A 53 -19.49 -2.87 -3.30
CA GLU A 53 -20.68 -2.77 -2.46
C GLU A 53 -20.44 -1.79 -1.30
N ALA A 54 -21.48 -1.05 -0.90
CA ALA A 54 -21.42 -0.13 0.21
C ALA A 54 -21.35 -0.87 1.58
N PRO A 55 -20.69 -0.31 2.60
CA PRO A 55 -20.11 1.04 2.68
C PRO A 55 -18.63 1.12 2.24
N ILE A 56 -18.29 2.12 1.41
CA ILE A 56 -16.92 2.42 0.98
C ILE A 56 -16.59 3.91 1.15
N LYS A 57 -15.31 4.23 1.34
CA LYS A 57 -14.80 5.61 1.30
C LYS A 57 -14.08 5.81 -0.03
N ILE A 58 -14.55 6.78 -0.82
CA ILE A 58 -13.91 7.18 -2.08
C ILE A 58 -13.04 8.40 -1.79
N CYS A 59 -11.75 8.28 -2.06
CA CYS A 59 -10.75 9.33 -1.92
C CYS A 59 -10.25 9.72 -3.31
N ASP A 60 -10.22 11.01 -3.63
CA ASP A 60 -9.53 11.54 -4.81
C ASP A 60 -8.18 12.16 -4.39
N ASN A 61 -7.27 12.40 -5.33
CA ASN A 61 -5.90 12.84 -5.11
C ASN A 61 -5.77 14.10 -4.24
N ASN A 62 -6.80 14.96 -4.20
CA ASN A 62 -6.80 16.19 -3.41
C ASN A 62 -7.48 16.04 -2.03
N TYR A 63 -8.15 14.92 -1.77
CA TYR A 63 -9.02 14.76 -0.60
C TYR A 63 -8.95 13.33 -0.04
N CYS A 64 -7.76 12.96 0.44
CA CYS A 64 -7.43 12.06 1.55
C CYS A 64 -5.90 12.16 1.78
#